data_AF-A0A931HI64-F1
#
_entry.id   AF-A0A931HI64-F1
#
_cell.length_a   1.000
_cell.length_b   1.000
_cell.length_c   1.000
_cell.angle_alpha   90.00
_cell.angle_beta   90.00
_cell.angle_gamma   90.00
#
_symmetry.space_group_name_H-M   'P 1'
#
loop_
_entity.id
_entity.type
_entity.pdbx_description
1 polymer ?
#
loop_
_entity_poly.entity_id
_entity_poly.type
_entity_poly.pdbx_seq_one_letter_code
_entity_poly.pdbx_strand_id
1 'polypeptide(L)'
;MSALRMTRRILAVAAPIAAAALFTGVAAAAPPQGLGTAVTIGCLNQGSLASFSAITAQPGPEASPPIGAGEVLFTSAPALGPVPAAGQVTVAWLNRDTGQAGITDLTGTYPNLSGVAKTGSGNVLTTVFGSVSLGSGPVCNSTPATGMVFVP
;
A
#
# COMPACT_ATOMS: atom_id res chain seq x y z
N MET A 1 14.87 -57.08 -16.59
CA MET A 1 15.35 -56.31 -15.42
C MET A 1 15.76 -54.85 -15.71
N SER A 2 15.95 -54.43 -16.97
CA SER A 2 16.42 -53.07 -17.32
C SER A 2 15.33 -51.98 -17.28
N ALA A 3 14.12 -52.28 -17.76
CA ALA A 3 13.03 -51.30 -17.88
C ALA A 3 12.56 -50.72 -16.53
N LEU A 4 12.48 -51.55 -15.47
CA LEU A 4 12.01 -51.14 -14.14
C LEU A 4 12.97 -50.16 -13.43
N ARG A 5 14.28 -50.25 -13.72
CA ARG A 5 15.28 -49.33 -13.16
C ARG A 5 15.22 -47.97 -13.84
N MET A 6 14.90 -47.94 -15.13
CA MET A 6 14.80 -46.71 -15.91
C MET A 6 13.54 -45.92 -15.53
N THR A 7 12.38 -46.58 -15.38
CA THR A 7 11.16 -45.92 -14.88
C THR A 7 11.30 -45.41 -13.45
N ARG A 8 11.94 -46.15 -12.55
CA ARG A 8 12.22 -45.65 -11.18
C ARG A 8 13.09 -44.40 -11.16
N ARG A 9 14.10 -44.31 -12.04
CA ARG A 9 14.97 -43.13 -12.14
C ARG A 9 14.23 -41.91 -12.68
N ILE A 10 13.37 -42.10 -13.68
CA ILE A 10 12.57 -41.00 -14.25
C ILE A 10 11.58 -40.47 -13.21
N LEU A 11 10.87 -41.36 -12.49
CA LEU A 11 9.95 -40.96 -11.42
C LEU A 11 10.66 -40.27 -10.25
N ALA A 12 11.87 -40.72 -9.88
CA ALA A 12 12.64 -40.12 -8.79
C ALA A 12 13.11 -38.68 -9.09
N VAL A 13 13.26 -38.31 -10.37
CA VAL A 13 13.67 -36.96 -10.78
C VAL A 13 12.46 -36.08 -11.10
N ALA A 14 11.41 -36.63 -11.70
CA ALA A 14 10.22 -35.87 -12.08
C ALA A 14 9.36 -35.47 -10.87
N ALA A 15 9.26 -36.33 -9.84
CA ALA A 15 8.46 -36.07 -8.65
C ALA A 15 8.89 -34.81 -7.86
N PRO A 16 10.17 -34.56 -7.55
CA PRO A 16 10.57 -33.36 -6.83
C PRO A 16 10.42 -32.07 -7.65
N ILE A 17 10.56 -32.13 -8.98
CA ILE A 17 10.36 -30.98 -9.87
C ILE A 17 8.87 -30.61 -9.94
N ALA A 18 7.99 -31.61 -10.08
CA ALA A 18 6.55 -31.42 -10.03
C ALA A 18 6.09 -30.92 -8.65
N ALA A 19 6.68 -31.42 -7.56
CA ALA A 19 6.40 -30.92 -6.22
C ALA A 19 6.86 -29.46 -6.05
N ALA A 20 8.06 -29.10 -6.51
CA ALA A 20 8.56 -27.73 -6.43
C ALA A 20 7.68 -26.73 -7.21
N ALA A 21 7.10 -27.14 -8.35
CA ALA A 21 6.15 -26.33 -9.11
C ALA A 21 4.78 -26.18 -8.41
N LEU A 22 4.40 -27.10 -7.52
CA LEU A 22 3.17 -27.02 -6.73
C LEU A 22 3.35 -26.22 -5.42
N PHE A 23 4.59 -25.99 -4.99
CA PHE A 23 4.95 -25.22 -3.79
C PHE A 23 5.48 -23.81 -4.09
N THR A 24 5.32 -23.31 -5.32
CA THR A 24 5.45 -21.87 -5.57
C THR A 24 4.28 -21.17 -4.89
N GLY A 25 4.40 -20.95 -3.58
CA GLY A 25 3.44 -20.18 -2.81
C GLY A 25 3.20 -18.87 -3.54
N VAL A 26 1.92 -18.55 -3.77
CA VAL A 26 1.52 -17.17 -4.04
C VAL A 26 2.20 -16.32 -2.99
N ALA A 27 3.14 -15.48 -3.41
CA ALA A 27 3.72 -14.47 -2.56
C ALA A 27 2.53 -13.58 -2.15
N ALA A 28 2.00 -13.85 -0.96
CA ALA A 28 0.95 -13.06 -0.37
C ALA A 28 1.59 -11.76 0.10
N ALA A 29 1.02 -10.61 -0.28
CA ALA A 29 1.52 -9.34 0.20
C ALA A 29 1.53 -9.32 1.72
N ALA A 30 2.45 -8.54 2.30
CA ALA A 30 2.33 -8.23 3.71
C ALA A 30 0.96 -7.54 3.94
N PRO A 31 0.26 -7.84 5.04
CA PRO A 31 -1.02 -7.22 5.31
C PRO A 31 -0.87 -5.69 5.34
N PRO A 32 -1.94 -4.93 4.97
CA PRO A 32 -1.91 -3.47 5.02
C PRO A 32 -1.40 -2.97 6.38
N GLN A 33 -0.35 -2.15 6.35
CA GLN A 33 0.26 -1.56 7.53
C GLN A 33 -0.26 -0.13 7.72
N GLY A 34 -0.64 0.24 8.94
CA GLY A 34 -1.06 1.60 9.23
C GLY A 34 0.12 2.57 9.24
N LEU A 35 0.02 3.68 8.52
CA LEU A 35 0.99 4.79 8.53
C LEU A 35 0.61 5.89 9.55
N GLY A 36 -0.43 5.65 10.34
CA GLY A 36 -1.00 6.61 11.27
C GLY A 36 -2.25 7.29 10.72
N THR A 37 -2.61 8.41 11.34
CA THR A 37 -3.80 9.20 11.01
C THR A 37 -3.41 10.60 10.58
N ALA A 38 -3.88 11.02 9.41
CA ALA A 38 -3.82 12.41 8.99
C ALA A 38 -4.99 13.15 9.64
N VAL A 39 -4.71 14.25 10.33
CA VAL A 39 -5.71 15.05 11.04
C VAL A 39 -5.90 16.37 10.30
N THR A 40 -7.11 16.69 9.91
CA THR A 40 -7.41 18.04 9.42
C THR A 40 -8.01 18.84 10.57
N ILE A 41 -7.42 19.98 10.92
CA ILE A 41 -7.89 20.86 12.01
C ILE A 41 -8.28 22.22 11.45
N GLY A 42 -9.37 22.81 11.95
CA GLY A 42 -9.75 24.20 11.64
C GLY A 42 -10.62 24.35 10.40
N CYS A 43 -10.92 23.26 9.70
CA CYS A 43 -12.02 23.20 8.74
C CYS A 43 -13.32 22.95 9.51
N LEU A 44 -14.26 23.91 9.50
CA LEU A 44 -15.61 23.75 10.05
C LEU A 44 -16.39 22.69 9.24
N ASN A 45 -16.06 21.43 9.44
CA ASN A 45 -16.66 20.33 8.72
C ASN A 45 -17.95 19.90 9.43
N GLN A 46 -19.11 20.35 8.93
CA GLN A 46 -20.42 19.83 9.34
C GLN A 46 -20.65 19.76 10.86
N GLY A 47 -20.11 20.74 11.61
CA GLY A 47 -20.23 20.79 13.08
C GLY A 47 -19.07 20.15 13.86
N SER A 48 -18.01 19.69 13.20
CA SER A 48 -16.74 19.30 13.83
C SER A 48 -15.61 20.24 13.46
N LEU A 49 -14.69 20.43 14.41
CA LEU A 49 -13.47 21.20 14.25
C LEU A 49 -12.31 20.38 13.67
N ALA A 50 -12.50 19.06 13.53
CA ALA A 50 -11.50 18.15 12.99
C ALA A 50 -12.10 16.97 12.21
N SER A 51 -11.33 16.47 11.24
CA SER A 51 -11.57 15.20 10.56
C SER A 51 -10.31 14.33 10.59
N PHE A 52 -10.50 13.01 10.57
CA PHE A 52 -9.41 12.05 10.67
C PHE A 52 -9.47 11.05 9.52
N SER A 53 -8.36 10.92 8.80
CA SER A 53 -8.19 9.93 7.75
C SER A 53 -7.10 8.94 8.16
N ALA A 54 -7.42 7.66 8.11
CA ALA A 54 -6.45 6.58 8.28
C ALA A 54 -5.74 6.38 6.95
N ILE A 55 -4.42 6.21 7.01
CA ILE A 55 -3.62 5.87 5.84
C ILE A 55 -2.98 4.50 6.07
N THR A 56 -3.06 3.65 5.05
CA THR A 56 -2.38 2.36 5.05
C THR A 56 -1.44 2.24 3.87
N ALA A 57 -0.47 1.35 4.02
CA ALA A 57 0.46 0.96 2.99
C ALA A 57 0.56 -0.57 2.93
N GLN A 58 0.40 -1.13 1.74
CA GLN A 58 0.48 -2.55 1.49
C GLN A 58 1.58 -2.81 0.46
N PRO A 59 2.72 -3.40 0.86
CA PRO A 59 3.76 -3.79 -0.08
C PRO A 59 3.34 -5.02 -0.87
N GLY A 60 3.61 -5.03 -2.17
CA GLY A 60 3.39 -6.18 -3.04
C GLY A 60 4.49 -7.26 -2.89
N PRO A 61 4.38 -8.36 -3.66
CA PRO A 61 3.34 -8.60 -4.67
C PRO A 61 1.99 -9.05 -4.07
N GLU A 62 0.88 -8.67 -4.71
CA GLU A 62 -0.49 -9.15 -4.40
C GLU A 62 -1.27 -9.32 -5.71
N ALA A 63 -2.14 -10.34 -5.78
CA ALA A 63 -2.96 -10.58 -6.96
C ALA A 63 -4.26 -9.73 -6.95
N SER A 64 -4.82 -9.49 -5.76
CA SER A 64 -6.04 -8.69 -5.59
C SER A 64 -6.02 -7.90 -4.28
N PRO A 65 -5.83 -6.57 -4.32
CA PRO A 65 -5.63 -5.74 -5.52
C PRO A 65 -4.29 -6.07 -6.22
N PRO A 66 -4.18 -5.86 -7.55
CA PRO A 66 -2.93 -6.12 -8.26
C PRO A 66 -1.85 -5.13 -7.81
N ILE A 67 -0.83 -5.63 -7.10
CA ILE A 67 0.35 -4.89 -6.66
C ILE A 67 1.58 -5.66 -7.11
N GLY A 68 2.49 -5.00 -7.85
CA GLY A 68 3.74 -5.62 -8.30
C GLY A 68 4.76 -5.81 -7.19
N ALA A 69 5.77 -6.65 -7.44
CA ALA A 69 6.95 -6.71 -6.58
C ALA A 69 7.70 -5.37 -6.61
N GLY A 70 8.17 -4.91 -5.44
CA GLY A 70 8.78 -3.58 -5.32
C GLY A 70 7.78 -2.41 -5.41
N GLU A 71 6.48 -2.69 -5.41
CA GLU A 71 5.43 -1.68 -5.38
C GLU A 71 4.73 -1.62 -4.01
N VAL A 72 4.21 -0.45 -3.67
CA VAL A 72 3.40 -0.23 -2.47
C VAL A 72 2.08 0.40 -2.85
N LEU A 73 0.98 -0.21 -2.44
CA LEU A 73 -0.34 0.39 -2.52
C LEU A 73 -0.58 1.24 -1.27
N PHE A 74 -0.76 2.53 -1.47
CA PHE A 74 -1.23 3.44 -0.43
C PHE A 74 -2.74 3.60 -0.54
N THR A 75 -3.45 3.58 0.59
CA THR A 75 -4.88 3.85 0.62
C THR A 75 -5.25 4.79 1.76
N SER A 76 -6.24 5.64 1.53
CA SER A 76 -6.89 6.45 2.56
C SER A 76 -8.27 5.89 2.89
N ALA A 77 -8.66 6.00 4.14
CA ALA A 77 -10.00 5.68 4.61
C ALA A 77 -10.43 6.63 5.74
N PRO A 78 -11.73 6.78 6.03
CA PRO A 78 -12.19 7.45 7.23
C PRO A 78 -11.65 6.76 8.49
N ALA A 79 -11.07 7.54 9.41
CA ALA A 79 -10.73 7.04 10.74
C ALA A 79 -11.81 7.41 11.77
N LEU A 80 -12.19 8.69 11.81
CA LEU A 80 -13.22 9.22 12.70
C LEU A 80 -13.99 10.33 11.97
N GLY A 81 -15.31 10.36 12.20
CA GLY A 81 -16.20 11.34 11.59
C GLY A 81 -16.11 12.73 12.22
N PRO A 82 -16.66 13.76 11.55
CA PRO A 82 -17.30 13.75 10.23
C PRO A 82 -16.29 13.75 9.07
N VAL A 83 -16.68 13.14 7.95
CA VAL A 83 -15.85 13.03 6.74
C VAL A 83 -16.05 14.27 5.86
N PRO A 84 -14.98 14.95 5.41
CA PRO A 84 -15.07 16.09 4.48
C PRO A 84 -15.78 15.74 3.17
N ALA A 85 -16.31 16.76 2.47
CA ALA A 85 -16.98 16.56 1.19
C ALA A 85 -16.00 16.20 0.07
N ALA A 86 -14.77 16.74 0.10
CA ALA A 86 -13.72 16.43 -0.84
C ALA A 86 -12.34 16.57 -0.20
N GLY A 87 -11.34 15.94 -0.80
CA GLY A 87 -9.95 16.10 -0.40
C GLY A 87 -8.98 15.50 -1.40
N GLN A 88 -7.74 15.97 -1.31
CA GLN A 88 -6.57 15.45 -2.02
C GLN A 88 -5.63 14.86 -0.97
N VAL A 89 -5.13 13.66 -1.23
CA VAL A 89 -4.11 13.00 -0.42
C VAL A 89 -2.93 12.64 -1.31
N THR A 90 -1.74 12.98 -0.85
CA THR A 90 -0.48 12.78 -1.57
C THR A 90 0.51 12.12 -0.61
N VAL A 91 1.25 11.14 -1.12
CA VAL A 91 2.29 10.42 -0.38
C VAL A 91 3.65 10.75 -0.97
N ALA A 92 4.54 11.37 -0.21
CA ALA A 92 5.96 11.38 -0.54
C ALA A 92 6.66 10.20 0.13
N TRP A 93 7.60 9.59 -0.58
CA TRP A 93 8.31 8.41 -0.11
C TRP A 93 9.79 8.45 -0.46
N LEU A 94 10.59 7.75 0.34
CA LEU A 94 12.03 7.58 0.20
C LEU A 94 12.39 6.13 0.55
N ASN A 95 12.89 5.37 -0.41
CA ASN A 95 13.54 4.10 -0.16
C ASN A 95 14.96 4.36 0.36
N ARG A 96 15.18 4.05 1.64
CA ARG A 96 16.45 4.31 2.33
C ARG A 96 17.59 3.40 1.90
N ASP A 97 17.25 2.26 1.31
CA ASP A 97 18.24 1.25 0.91
C ASP A 97 18.76 1.52 -0.51
N THR A 98 17.90 2.05 -1.39
CA THR A 98 18.27 2.35 -2.80
C THR A 98 18.47 3.84 -3.09
N GLY A 99 18.00 4.73 -2.21
CA GLY A 99 18.00 6.18 -2.41
C GLY A 99 16.90 6.68 -3.37
N GLN A 100 16.04 5.79 -3.89
CA GLN A 100 14.91 6.19 -4.72
C GLN A 100 13.89 6.98 -3.91
N ALA A 101 13.30 8.01 -4.51
CA ALA A 101 12.27 8.81 -3.88
C ALA A 101 11.22 9.23 -4.91
N GLY A 102 10.04 9.58 -4.43
CA GLY A 102 8.96 10.01 -5.29
C GLY A 102 7.78 10.57 -4.53
N ILE A 103 6.80 11.02 -5.31
CA ILE A 103 5.53 11.53 -4.85
C ILE A 103 4.44 10.78 -5.60
N THR A 104 3.43 10.31 -4.87
CA THR A 104 2.30 9.57 -5.41
C THR A 104 1.02 10.24 -4.94
N ASP A 105 0.28 10.83 -5.88
CA ASP A 105 -1.07 11.33 -5.60
C ASP A 105 -2.05 10.15 -5.50
N LEU A 106 -2.86 10.14 -4.46
CA LEU A 106 -3.93 9.16 -4.32
C LEU A 106 -5.15 9.64 -5.12
N THR A 107 -5.74 8.72 -5.87
CA THR A 107 -6.86 8.99 -6.78
C THR A 107 -8.08 8.15 -6.41
N GLY A 108 -9.24 8.51 -6.96
CA GLY A 108 -10.51 7.84 -6.67
C GLY A 108 -11.53 8.78 -6.04
N THR A 109 -12.47 8.21 -5.29
CA THR A 109 -13.55 8.97 -4.65
C THR A 109 -13.21 9.18 -3.19
N TYR A 110 -13.00 10.44 -2.79
CA TYR A 110 -12.81 10.80 -1.39
C TYR A 110 -13.97 10.28 -0.53
N PRO A 111 -13.72 9.68 0.65
CA PRO A 111 -12.46 9.57 1.40
C PRO A 111 -11.59 8.35 1.06
N ASN A 112 -12.02 7.51 0.11
CA ASN A 112 -11.37 6.25 -0.24
C ASN A 112 -10.50 6.45 -1.48
N LEU A 113 -9.34 7.07 -1.29
CA LEU A 113 -8.35 7.29 -2.34
C LEU A 113 -7.29 6.20 -2.29
N SER A 114 -6.72 5.86 -3.44
CA SER A 114 -5.60 4.92 -3.50
C SER A 114 -4.62 5.25 -4.62
N GLY A 115 -3.41 4.72 -4.50
CA GLY A 115 -2.34 4.92 -5.47
C GLY A 115 -1.21 3.92 -5.26
N VAL A 116 -0.66 3.41 -6.35
CA VAL A 116 0.47 2.47 -6.34
C VAL A 116 1.75 3.25 -6.62
N ALA A 117 2.76 3.04 -5.78
CA ALA A 117 4.09 3.62 -5.93
C ALA A 117 5.12 2.53 -6.24
N LYS A 118 5.99 2.78 -7.21
CA LYS A 118 7.14 1.92 -7.54
C LYS A 118 8.33 2.32 -6.68
N THR A 119 8.34 1.88 -5.43
CA THR A 119 9.33 2.29 -4.42
C THR A 119 10.63 1.48 -4.49
N GLY A 120 10.59 0.32 -5.16
CA GLY A 120 11.63 -0.70 -5.10
C GLY A 120 11.60 -1.46 -3.77
N SER A 121 12.34 -2.58 -3.74
CA SER A 121 12.57 -3.38 -2.53
C SER A 121 13.38 -2.60 -1.50
N GLY A 122 13.09 -2.77 -0.21
CA GLY A 122 13.81 -2.16 0.91
C GLY A 122 12.93 -1.40 1.90
N ASN A 123 13.57 -0.61 2.76
CA ASN A 123 12.94 0.20 3.78
C ASN A 123 12.46 1.54 3.23
N VAL A 124 11.15 1.69 3.08
CA VAL A 124 10.51 2.88 2.53
C VAL A 124 9.98 3.76 3.67
N LEU A 125 10.59 4.94 3.83
CA LEU A 125 10.05 6.01 4.66
C LEU A 125 8.98 6.77 3.87
N THR A 126 7.86 7.08 4.52
CA THR A 126 6.71 7.74 3.89
C THR A 126 6.24 8.92 4.72
N THR A 127 5.76 9.96 4.04
CA THR A 127 5.01 11.06 4.62
C THR A 127 3.79 11.33 3.77
N VAL A 128 2.64 11.37 4.42
CA VAL A 128 1.34 11.54 3.78
C VAL A 128 0.84 12.91 4.16
N PHE A 129 0.54 13.72 3.17
CA PHE A 129 0.03 15.08 3.35
C PHE A 129 -1.10 15.32 2.37
N GLY A 130 -1.85 16.38 2.56
CA GLY A 130 -3.01 16.61 1.73
C GLY A 130 -3.85 17.75 2.21
N SER A 131 -4.92 18.01 1.47
CA SER A 131 -5.85 19.07 1.80
C SER A 131 -7.29 18.59 1.65
N VAL A 132 -8.20 19.21 2.38
CA VAL A 132 -9.62 18.91 2.29
C VAL A 132 -10.39 20.18 1.97
N SER A 133 -11.47 20.02 1.20
CA SER A 133 -12.39 21.08 0.84
C SER A 133 -13.78 20.77 1.37
N LEU A 134 -14.45 21.81 1.86
CA LEU A 134 -15.82 21.76 2.39
C LEU A 134 -16.85 22.29 1.37
N GLY A 135 -16.47 22.36 0.09
CA GLY A 135 -17.32 22.84 -1.00
C GLY A 135 -17.40 24.38 -1.07
N SER A 136 -17.82 25.04 0.01
CA SER A 136 -17.99 26.50 0.06
C SER A 136 -17.02 27.24 1.00
N GLY A 137 -16.11 26.51 1.66
CA GLY A 137 -15.14 27.04 2.61
C GLY A 137 -13.70 27.03 2.10
N PRO A 138 -12.75 27.62 2.86
CA PRO A 138 -11.32 27.57 2.52
C PRO A 138 -10.80 26.13 2.52
N VAL A 139 -9.81 25.86 1.68
CA VAL A 139 -9.09 24.58 1.66
C VAL A 139 -8.22 24.48 2.91
N CYS A 140 -8.35 23.38 3.66
CA CYS A 140 -7.56 23.16 4.88
C CYS A 140 -6.49 22.11 4.66
N ASN A 141 -5.30 22.36 5.19
CA ASN A 141 -4.20 21.40 5.17
C ASN A 141 -4.40 20.35 6.27
N SER A 142 -4.06 19.10 5.97
CA SER A 142 -4.04 18.01 6.96
C SER A 142 -2.64 17.88 7.55
N THR A 143 -2.52 17.63 8.86
CA THR A 143 -1.23 17.30 9.45
C THR A 143 -0.68 16.03 8.81
N PRO A 144 0.64 16.01 8.55
CA PRO A 144 1.24 14.87 7.89
C PRO A 144 1.26 13.64 8.80
N ALA A 145 0.98 12.48 8.22
CA ALA A 145 1.19 11.18 8.85
C ALA A 145 2.47 10.55 8.29
N THR A 146 3.36 10.06 9.14
CA THR A 146 4.63 9.47 8.73
C THR A 146 4.75 8.04 9.22
N GLY A 147 5.36 7.19 8.38
CA GLY A 147 5.57 5.80 8.72
C GLY A 147 6.64 5.15 7.86
N MET A 148 7.03 3.94 8.25
CA MET A 148 7.95 3.10 7.46
C MET A 148 7.25 1.82 7.03
N VAL A 149 7.59 1.37 5.83
CA VAL A 149 7.10 0.13 5.23
C VAL A 149 8.31 -0.65 4.73
N PHE A 150 8.33 -1.95 5.00
CA PHE A 150 9.32 -2.85 4.41
C PHE A 150 8.75 -3.47 3.14
N VAL A 151 9.46 -3.31 2.03
CA VAL A 151 9.10 -3.89 0.73
C VAL A 151 10.05 -5.07 0.45
N PRO A 152 9.54 -6.30 0.34
CA PRO A 152 10.37 -7.49 0.14
C PRO A 152 11.06 -7.54 -1.23
#